data_AF-A0AA37GYJ3-F1
#
_entry.id   AF-A0AA37GYJ3-F1
#
_cell.length_a   1.000
_cell.length_b   1.000
_cell.length_c   1.000
_cell.angle_alpha   90.00
_cell.angle_beta   90.00
_cell.angle_gamma   90.00
#
_symmetry.space_group_name_H-M   'P 1'
#
loop_
_entity.id
_entity.type
_entity.pdbx_description
1 polymer ?
#
loop_
_entity_poly.entity_id
_entity_poly.type
_entity_poly.pdbx_seq_one_letter_code
_entity_poly.pdbx_strand_id
1 'polypeptide(L)' 'MAMTAVMKDEQGRPFIVVRDQGKKKRQYGNEAVKNHILAARTVANIVKTSLGPRGLDKILISPMETSQ' A
#
# COMPACT_ATOMS: atom_id res chain seq x y z
N MET A 1 -2.19 -6.71 -14.83
CA MET A 1 -2.14 -6.24 -16.24
C MET A 1 -3.12 -5.08 -16.41
N ALA A 2 -2.60 -3.88 -16.70
CA ALA A 2 -3.42 -2.72 -17.02
C ALA A 2 -3.75 -2.76 -18.52
N MET A 3 -5.03 -2.73 -18.87
CA MET A 3 -5.47 -2.66 -20.27
C MET A 3 -5.24 -1.24 -20.77
N THR A 4 -4.16 -1.00 -21.49
CA THR A 4 -3.91 0.26 -22.21
C THR A 4 -4.70 0.23 -23.51
N ALA A 5 -5.74 1.06 -23.61
CA ALA A 5 -6.47 1.27 -24.86
C ALA A 5 -5.93 2.52 -25.55
N VAL A 6 -5.50 2.37 -26.81
CA VAL A 6 -5.16 3.50 -27.68
C VAL A 6 -6.44 3.96 -28.37
N MET A 7 -6.85 5.20 -28.13
CA MET A 7 -8.03 5.81 -28.76
C MET A 7 -7.58 6.99 -29.63
N LYS A 8 -8.31 7.28 -30.71
CA LYS A 8 -8.01 8.38 -31.65
C LYS A 8 -9.04 9.48 -31.51
N ASP A 9 -8.61 10.74 -31.57
CA ASP A 9 -9.53 11.88 -31.72
C ASP A 9 -10.08 11.99 -33.16
N GLU A 10 -11.04 12.88 -33.39
CA GLU A 10 -11.65 13.14 -34.71
C GLU A 10 -10.65 13.67 -35.75
N GLN A 11 -9.45 14.09 -35.32
CA GLN A 11 -8.33 14.54 -36.16
C GLN A 11 -7.22 13.48 -36.29
N GLY A 12 -7.47 12.24 -35.85
CA GLY A 12 -6.57 11.10 -35.99
C GLY A 12 -5.39 11.06 -35.01
N ARG A 13 -5.31 11.96 -34.02
CA ARG A 13 -4.22 11.96 -33.03
C ARG A 13 -4.44 10.86 -31.99
N PRO A 14 -3.48 9.95 -31.80
CA PRO A 14 -3.60 8.88 -30.81
C PRO A 14 -3.32 9.39 -29.40
N PHE A 15 -4.21 9.10 -28.45
CA PHE A 15 -3.97 9.31 -27.01
C PHE A 15 -4.25 8.03 -26.23
N ILE A 16 -3.53 7.85 -25.12
CA ILE A 16 -3.56 6.63 -24.30
C ILE A 16 -4.49 6.86 -23.11
N VAL A 17 -5.52 6.01 -22.98
CA VAL A 17 -6.40 6.03 -21.79
C VAL A 17 -5.95 4.95 -20.81
N VAL A 18 -5.37 5.38 -19.70
CA VAL A 18 -4.94 4.50 -18.61
C VAL A 18 -6.07 4.38 -17.58
N ARG A 19 -6.78 3.25 -17.54
CA ARG A 19 -7.87 2.99 -16.58
C ARG A 19 -7.40 2.72 -15.13
N ASP A 20 -6.18 3.11 -14.76
CA ASP A 20 -5.61 2.86 -13.42
C ASP A 20 -6.20 3.76 -12.31
N GLN A 21 -6.91 4.83 -12.67
CA GLN A 21 -7.49 5.74 -11.67
C GLN A 21 -8.49 5.07 -10.71
N GLY A 22 -9.22 4.04 -11.16
CA GLY A 22 -10.21 3.34 -10.31
C GLY A 22 -9.61 2.40 -9.26
N LYS A 23 -8.36 1.94 -9.43
CA LYS A 23 -7.70 1.02 -8.47
C LYS A 23 -7.06 1.75 -7.30
N LYS A 24 -6.79 3.05 -7.44
CA LYS A 24 -6.23 3.88 -6.37
C LYS A 24 -7.33 4.32 -5.43
N LYS A 25 -7.69 3.44 -4.50
CA LYS A 25 -8.60 3.77 -3.39
C LYS A 25 -7.90 4.72 -2.43
N ARG A 26 -7.91 6.01 -2.76
CA ARG A 26 -7.34 7.05 -1.88
C ARG A 26 -8.28 7.22 -0.68
N GLN A 27 -7.77 6.91 0.51
CA GLN A 27 -8.47 7.18 1.76
C GLN A 27 -8.19 8.63 2.16
N TYR A 28 -9.24 9.39 2.44
CA TYR A 28 -9.13 10.81 2.81
C TYR A 28 -9.91 11.12 4.08
N GLY A 29 -9.59 12.24 4.71
CA GLY A 29 -10.33 12.77 5.85
C GLY A 29 -10.13 11.98 7.13
N ASN A 30 -11.10 12.11 8.05
CA ASN A 30 -11.01 11.59 9.41
C ASN A 30 -10.92 10.04 9.47
N GLU A 31 -11.50 9.33 8.50
CA GLU A 31 -11.41 7.87 8.42
C GLU A 31 -9.97 7.40 8.16
N ALA A 32 -9.25 8.07 7.25
CA ALA A 32 -7.84 7.78 7.00
C ALA A 32 -6.98 8.00 8.25
N VAL A 33 -7.23 9.10 8.99
CA VAL A 33 -6.52 9.39 10.25
C VAL A 33 -6.76 8.29 11.29
N LYS A 34 -8.01 7.86 11.48
CA LYS A 34 -8.36 6.76 12.39
C LYS A 34 -7.65 5.46 12.00
N ASN A 35 -7.61 5.13 10.72
CA ASN A 35 -6.92 3.95 10.21
C ASN A 35 -5.41 4.03 10.46
N HIS A 36 -4.79 5.20 10.28
CA HIS A 36 -3.36 5.38 10.58
C HIS A 36 -3.05 5.26 12.07
N ILE A 37 -3.88 5.84 12.94
CA ILE A 37 -3.71 5.70 14.40
C ILE A 37 -3.84 4.23 14.82
N LEU A 38 -4.81 3.51 14.26
CA LEU A 38 -4.98 2.08 14.51
C LEU A 38 -3.74 1.28 14.09
N ALA A 39 -3.23 1.54 12.89
CA ALA A 39 -2.02 0.88 12.38
C ALA A 39 -0.81 1.15 13.28
N ALA A 40 -0.59 2.41 13.65
CA ALA A 40 0.50 2.80 14.54
C ALA A 40 0.39 2.12 15.92
N ARG A 41 -0.82 2.07 16.49
CA ARG A 41 -1.07 1.41 17.78
C ARG A 41 -0.77 -0.09 17.72
N THR A 42 -1.13 -0.75 16.62
CA THR A 42 -0.83 -2.17 16.42
C THR A 42 0.68 -2.42 16.38
N VAL A 43 1.44 -1.61 15.62
CA VAL A 43 2.91 -1.71 15.58
C VAL A 43 3.51 -1.45 16.96
N ALA A 44 3.03 -0.41 17.67
CA ALA A 44 3.49 -0.09 19.03
C ALA A 44 3.26 -1.26 20.00
N ASN A 45 2.10 -1.90 19.94
CA ASN A 45 1.79 -3.08 20.76
C ASN A 45 2.71 -4.26 20.47
N ILE A 46 3.10 -4.46 19.20
CA ILE A 46 4.07 -5.49 18.83
C ILE A 46 5.40 -5.20 19.53
N VAL A 47 5.97 -4.00 19.39
CA VAL A 47 7.32 -3.71 19.91
C VAL A 47 7.38 -3.47 21.41
N LYS A 48 6.24 -3.18 22.07
CA LYS A 48 6.17 -2.86 23.51
C LYS A 48 6.83 -3.92 24.40
N THR A 49 6.73 -5.19 24.05
CA THR A 49 7.32 -6.30 24.84
C THR A 49 8.82 -6.47 24.67
N SER A 50 9.42 -5.74 23.72
CA SER A 50 10.85 -5.80 23.39
C SER A 50 11.64 -4.66 24.03
N LEU A 51 10.99 -3.76 24.78
CA LEU A 51 11.63 -2.61 25.40
C LEU A 51 11.98 -2.89 26.87
N GLY A 52 13.19 -2.48 27.28
CA GLY A 52 13.69 -2.56 28.65
C GLY A 52 14.66 -3.72 28.89
N PRO A 53 15.29 -3.80 30.09
CA PRO A 53 16.29 -4.81 30.41
C PRO A 53 15.75 -6.25 30.46
N ARG A 54 14.42 -6.42 30.43
CA ARG A 54 13.72 -7.71 30.33
C ARG A 54 12.89 -7.82 29.05
N GLY A 55 13.20 -7.01 28.04
CA GLY A 55 12.55 -7.08 26.73
C GLY A 55 12.81 -8.42 26.07
N LEU A 56 11.82 -8.92 25.33
CA LEU A 56 11.91 -10.17 24.57
C LEU A 56 12.19 -9.88 23.09
N ASP A 57 13.07 -10.68 22.51
CA ASP A 57 13.36 -10.63 21.08
C ASP A 57 12.23 -11.26 20.25
N LYS A 58 12.18 -10.87 18.97
CA LYS A 58 11.23 -11.41 17.98
C LYS A 58 12.00 -11.94 16.79
N ILE A 59 11.75 -13.20 16.44
CA ILE A 59 12.31 -13.82 15.23
C ILE A 59 11.42 -13.41 14.04
N LEU A 60 12.04 -12.83 13.01
CA LEU A 60 11.38 -12.49 11.74
C LEU A 60 11.92 -13.41 10.64
N ILE A 61 11.03 -13.83 9.75
CA ILE A 61 11.39 -14.62 8.57
C ILE A 61 11.39 -13.65 7.39
N SER A 62 12.52 -13.51 6.72
CA SER A 62 12.59 -12.73 5.50
C SER A 62 11.70 -13.36 4.42
N PRO A 63 10.98 -12.55 3.62
CA PRO A 63 10.28 -13.08 2.46
C PRO A 63 11.33 -13.71 1.53
N MET A 64 11.24 -15.01 1.28
CA MET A 64 12.01 -15.61 0.19
C MET A 64 11.44 -15.09 -1.12
N GLU A 65 12.25 -14.39 -1.89
CA GLU A 65 11.89 -14.06 -3.27
C GLU A 65 11.81 -15.36 -4.07
N THR A 66 10.59 -15.81 -4.32
CA THR A 66 10.33 -16.72 -5.43
C THR A 66 10.56 -15.91 -6.70
N SER A 67 11.76 -15.99 -7.25
CA SER A 67 12.10 -15.45 -8.58
C SER A 67 11.24 -16.13 -9.64
N GLN A 68 10.08 -15.55 -9.98
CA GLN A 68 9.32 -15.78 -11.22
C GLN A 68 8.58 -14.52 -11.65
#